data_AF-A0A1Z4LU78-F1
#
_entry.id   AF-A0A1Z4LU78-F1
#
_cell.length_a   1.000
_cell.length_b   1.000
_cell.length_c   1.000
_cell.angle_alpha   90.00
_cell.angle_beta   90.00
_cell.angle_gamma   90.00
#
_symmetry.space_group_name_H-M   'P 1'
#
loop_
_entity.id
_entity.type
_entity.pdbx_description
1 polymer ?
#
loop_
_entity_poly.entity_id
_entity_poly.type
_entity_poly.pdbx_seq_one_letter_code
_entity_poly.pdbx_strand_id
1 'polypeptide(L)'
;MINNIPELLQLDDLCRSKPERPGWSLTFGATCRDAAAVCLDDQNHPFRVNLQINGIQDTEVELQWNPINDTIRRFNADQEVATEYGAYGIAALIMPYLTGLTVIERSIKGKNFGFDFWLG
;
A
#
# COMPACT_ATOMS: atom_id res chain seq x y z
N MET A 1 -20.91 -17.54 -14.88
CA MET A 1 -19.94 -17.20 -13.83
C MET A 1 -18.70 -16.71 -14.54
N ILE A 2 -18.44 -15.42 -14.50
CA ILE A 2 -17.18 -14.88 -14.98
C ILE A 2 -16.19 -15.21 -13.87
N ASN A 3 -15.13 -15.96 -14.17
CA ASN A 3 -14.03 -16.16 -13.23
C ASN A 3 -13.40 -14.79 -13.00
N ASN A 4 -13.79 -14.10 -11.92
CA ASN A 4 -13.08 -12.90 -11.49
C ASN A 4 -11.74 -13.38 -10.95
N ILE A 5 -10.72 -13.34 -11.81
CA ILE A 5 -9.33 -13.45 -11.38
C ILE A 5 -9.08 -12.21 -10.49
N PRO A 6 -8.63 -12.37 -9.24
CA PRO A 6 -8.32 -11.23 -8.38
C PRO A 6 -7.30 -10.31 -9.05
N GLU A 7 -7.46 -8.99 -8.87
CA GLU A 7 -6.50 -8.02 -9.40
C GLU A 7 -5.15 -8.18 -8.70
N LEU A 8 -4.07 -8.29 -9.48
CA LEU A 8 -2.72 -8.42 -8.96
C LEU A 8 -2.08 -7.04 -8.76
N LEU A 9 -1.87 -6.67 -7.51
CA LEU A 9 -1.22 -5.43 -7.09
C LEU A 9 0.23 -5.71 -6.65
N GLN A 10 1.19 -5.06 -7.31
CA GLN A 10 2.62 -5.19 -7.01
C GLN A 10 3.06 -4.07 -6.08
N LEU A 11 3.77 -4.35 -4.98
CA LEU A 11 4.30 -3.28 -4.12
C LEU A 11 5.27 -2.35 -4.86
N ASP A 12 5.99 -2.86 -5.87
CA ASP A 12 6.88 -2.04 -6.71
C ASP A 12 6.15 -0.96 -7.52
N ASP A 13 4.83 -1.06 -7.70
CA ASP A 13 4.05 0.00 -8.35
C ASP A 13 4.01 1.30 -7.54
N LEU A 14 4.34 1.25 -6.24
CA LEU A 14 4.50 2.44 -5.38
C LEU A 14 5.72 3.28 -5.77
N CYS A 15 6.69 2.67 -6.46
CA CYS A 15 7.93 3.30 -6.88
C CYS A 15 7.86 3.82 -8.33
N ARG A 16 6.73 3.63 -9.02
CA ARG A 16 6.57 3.99 -10.43
C ARG A 16 5.89 5.34 -10.59
N SER A 17 6.44 6.17 -11.48
CA SER A 17 5.81 7.43 -11.86
C SER A 17 4.52 7.16 -12.63
N LYS A 18 3.43 7.76 -12.16
CA LYS A 18 2.09 7.63 -12.72
C LYS A 18 1.44 9.03 -12.71
N PRO A 19 1.18 9.64 -13.89
CA PRO A 19 0.57 10.98 -13.98
C PRO A 19 -0.76 11.10 -13.24
N GLU A 20 -1.50 9.99 -13.14
CA GLU A 20 -2.75 9.87 -12.42
C GLU A 20 -2.58 9.79 -10.89
N ARG A 21 -1.40 10.05 -10.31
CA ARG A 21 -1.19 10.08 -8.84
C ARG A 21 -0.42 11.34 -8.42
N PRO A 22 -0.95 12.55 -8.67
CA PRO A 22 -0.17 13.78 -8.57
C PRO A 22 0.33 14.08 -7.14
N GLY A 23 -0.32 13.53 -6.10
CA GLY A 23 0.09 13.68 -4.71
C GLY A 23 1.05 12.60 -4.20
N TRP A 24 1.42 11.62 -5.03
CA TRP A 24 2.25 10.49 -4.61
C TRP A 24 3.74 10.76 -4.86
N SER A 25 4.51 10.86 -3.77
CA SER A 25 5.97 10.98 -3.84
C SER A 25 6.61 9.61 -4.06
N LEU A 26 7.48 9.48 -5.07
CA LEU A 26 8.18 8.22 -5.36
C LEU A 26 9.16 7.81 -4.26
N THR A 27 9.84 8.77 -3.65
CA THR A 27 10.74 8.49 -2.52
C THR A 27 9.96 7.95 -1.33
N PHE A 28 8.81 8.57 -1.03
CA PHE A 28 7.93 8.09 0.03
C PHE A 28 7.31 6.75 -0.33
N GLY A 29 6.93 6.55 -1.59
CA GLY A 29 6.40 5.28 -2.10
C GLY A 29 7.39 4.12 -1.95
N ALA A 30 8.68 4.37 -2.17
CA ALA A 30 9.73 3.38 -1.90
C ALA A 30 9.82 3.04 -0.40
N THR A 31 9.71 4.03 0.48
CA THR A 31 9.64 3.79 1.93
C THR A 31 8.42 2.96 2.31
N CYS A 32 7.24 3.30 1.78
CA CYS A 32 6.00 2.54 2.01
C CYS A 32 6.07 1.11 1.47
N ARG A 33 6.68 0.90 0.30
CA ARG A 33 6.92 -0.43 -0.28
C ARG A 33 7.73 -1.29 0.68
N ASP A 34 8.86 -0.77 1.16
CA ASP A 34 9.76 -1.50 2.05
C ASP A 34 9.10 -1.80 3.40
N ALA A 35 8.40 -0.83 3.97
CA ALA A 35 7.65 -0.99 5.20
C ALA A 35 6.56 -2.07 5.07
N ALA A 36 5.76 -2.03 4.01
CA ALA A 36 4.73 -3.03 3.75
C ALA A 36 5.33 -4.44 3.59
N ALA A 37 6.42 -4.56 2.82
CA ALA A 37 7.09 -5.84 2.61
C ALA A 37 7.65 -6.44 3.93
N VAL A 38 8.18 -5.59 4.82
CA VAL A 38 8.63 -6.02 6.17
C VAL A 38 7.47 -6.48 7.02
N CYS A 39 6.37 -5.72 7.09
CA CYS A 39 5.20 -6.14 7.87
C CYS A 39 4.62 -7.48 7.38
N LEU A 40 4.55 -7.68 6.06
CA LEU A 40 4.05 -8.92 5.47
C LEU A 40 4.99 -10.11 5.74
N ASP A 41 6.31 -9.90 5.62
CA ASP A 41 7.34 -10.92 5.90
C ASP A 41 7.37 -11.30 7.39
N ASP A 42 7.25 -10.33 8.30
CA ASP A 42 7.23 -10.56 9.75
C ASP A 42 5.98 -11.36 10.20
N GLN A 43 4.88 -11.31 9.44
CA GLN A 43 3.70 -12.17 9.62
C GLN A 43 3.81 -13.53 8.92
N ASN A 44 4.96 -13.86 8.34
CA ASN A 44 5.23 -15.10 7.58
C ASN A 44 4.28 -15.29 6.39
N HIS A 45 3.79 -14.20 5.78
CA HIS A 45 3.04 -14.31 4.54
C HIS A 45 3.99 -14.72 3.39
N PRO A 46 3.55 -15.60 2.47
CA PRO A 46 4.29 -15.85 1.24
C PRO A 46 4.35 -14.57 0.41
N PHE A 47 5.38 -14.39 -0.43
CA PHE A 47 5.61 -13.20 -1.29
C PHE A 47 4.49 -12.86 -2.28
N ARG A 48 3.41 -13.63 -2.26
CA ARG A 48 2.14 -13.40 -2.95
C ARG A 48 1.00 -13.88 -2.03
N VAL A 49 0.11 -12.97 -1.66
CA VAL A 49 -0.99 -13.26 -0.73
C VAL A 49 -2.31 -12.71 -1.25
N ASN A 50 -3.40 -13.42 -0.98
CA ASN A 50 -4.74 -12.90 -1.18
C ASN A 50 -5.11 -11.98 -0.02
N LEU A 51 -5.39 -10.72 -0.31
CA LEU A 51 -5.92 -9.76 0.64
C LEU A 51 -7.44 -9.69 0.48
N GLN A 52 -8.13 -10.13 1.54
CA GLN A 52 -9.57 -9.98 1.67
C GLN A 52 -9.90 -8.58 2.18
N ILE A 53 -10.71 -7.85 1.41
CA ILE A 53 -11.14 -6.48 1.72
C ILE A 53 -12.63 -6.55 2.03
N ASN A 54 -12.97 -6.26 3.29
CA ASN A 54 -14.35 -6.20 3.74
C ASN A 54 -14.76 -4.74 3.87
N GLY A 55 -15.94 -4.39 3.37
CA GLY A 55 -16.42 -3.00 3.36
C GLY A 55 -17.87 -2.90 2.95
N ILE A 56 -18.20 -1.90 2.12
CA ILE A 56 -19.53 -1.80 1.50
C ILE A 56 -19.80 -3.01 0.60
N GLN A 57 -18.75 -3.53 -0.03
CA GLN A 57 -18.75 -4.77 -0.80
C GLN A 57 -17.48 -5.55 -0.45
N ASP A 58 -17.62 -6.87 -0.33
CA ASP A 58 -16.47 -7.75 -0.14
C ASP A 58 -15.76 -7.96 -1.47
N THR A 59 -14.44 -7.88 -1.46
CA THR A 59 -13.62 -8.14 -2.63
C THR A 59 -12.27 -8.71 -2.24
N GLU A 60 -11.58 -9.29 -3.21
CA GLU A 60 -10.26 -9.88 -3.06
C GLU A 60 -9.29 -9.29 -4.08
N VAL A 61 -8.08 -8.97 -3.62
CA VAL A 61 -6.95 -8.61 -4.48
C VAL A 61 -5.76 -9.49 -4.12
N GLU A 62 -4.89 -9.78 -5.09
CA GLU A 62 -3.60 -10.41 -4.84
C GLU A 62 -2.55 -9.32 -4.60
N LEU A 63 -1.86 -9.35 -3.47
CA LEU A 63 -0.67 -8.53 -3.20
C LEU A 63 0.59 -9.35 -3.46
N GLN A 64 1.54 -8.78 -4.20
CA GLN A 64 2.85 -9.39 -4.44
C GLN A 64 3.99 -8.41 -4.16
N TRP A 65 5.08 -8.93 -3.61
CA TRP A 65 6.29 -8.17 -3.33
C TRP A 65 7.55 -9.00 -3.55
N ASN A 66 8.69 -8.31 -3.63
CA ASN A 66 9.99 -8.96 -3.73
C ASN A 66 10.53 -9.31 -2.33
N PRO A 67 11.37 -10.34 -2.19
CA PRO A 67 12.05 -10.63 -0.94
C PRO A 67 12.82 -9.44 -0.39
N ILE A 68 12.70 -9.20 0.92
CA ILE A 68 13.44 -8.15 1.61
C ILE A 68 14.83 -8.63 2.01
N ASN A 69 15.76 -7.69 2.15
CA ASN A 69 17.10 -7.95 2.66
C ASN A 69 17.29 -7.40 4.08
N ASP A 70 18.43 -7.73 4.70
CA ASP A 70 18.77 -7.30 6.06
C ASP A 70 18.80 -5.78 6.26
N THR A 71 19.15 -5.01 5.23
CA THR A 71 19.15 -3.54 5.32
C THR A 71 17.73 -3.02 5.45
N ILE A 72 16.81 -3.52 4.62
CA ILE A 72 15.39 -3.16 4.66
C ILE A 72 14.78 -3.56 6.01
N ARG A 73 15.08 -4.76 6.50
CA ARG A 73 14.59 -5.24 7.81
C ARG A 73 15.08 -4.36 8.97
N ARG A 74 16.37 -4.02 9.01
CA ARG A 74 16.94 -3.18 10.07
C ARG A 74 16.41 -1.75 10.04
N PHE A 75 16.18 -1.19 8.85
CA PHE A 75 15.64 0.15 8.70
C PHE A 75 14.21 0.25 9.24
N ASN A 76 13.38 -0.76 8.96
CA ASN A 76 11.98 -0.84 9.41
C ASN A 76 11.83 -1.58 10.75
N ALA A 77 12.84 -1.55 11.62
CA ALA A 77 12.79 -2.23 12.92
C ALA A 77 11.80 -1.59 13.90
N ASP A 78 11.48 -0.31 13.72
CA ASP A 78 10.37 0.35 14.41
C ASP A 78 9.05 -0.10 13.77
N GLN A 79 8.40 -1.06 14.41
CA GLN A 79 7.20 -1.70 13.90
C GLN A 79 5.99 -0.78 13.89
N GLU A 80 5.93 0.25 14.75
CA GLU A 80 4.82 1.21 14.75
C GLU A 80 4.86 2.05 13.47
N VAL A 81 6.04 2.58 13.15
CA VAL A 81 6.26 3.35 11.91
C VAL A 81 6.14 2.46 10.67
N ALA A 82 6.70 1.25 10.70
CA ALA A 82 6.61 0.32 9.59
C ALA A 82 5.15 -0.07 9.29
N THR A 83 4.36 -0.32 10.34
CA THR A 83 2.93 -0.65 10.18
C THR A 83 2.16 0.51 9.56
N GLU A 84 2.37 1.74 10.05
CA GLU A 84 1.71 2.94 9.52
C GLU A 84 2.06 3.15 8.03
N TYR A 85 3.35 3.13 7.70
CA TYR A 85 3.80 3.38 6.32
C TYR A 85 3.47 2.23 5.37
N GLY A 86 3.50 0.99 5.85
CA GLY A 86 3.07 -0.17 5.10
C GLY A 86 1.58 -0.09 4.76
N ALA A 87 0.74 0.28 5.73
CA ALA A 87 -0.68 0.50 5.51
C ALA A 87 -0.95 1.61 4.49
N TYR A 88 -0.22 2.73 4.56
CA TYR A 88 -0.33 3.79 3.53
C TYR A 88 0.00 3.29 2.13
N GLY A 89 1.08 2.50 1.98
CA GLY A 89 1.46 1.91 0.70
C GLY A 89 0.39 0.99 0.14
N ILE A 90 -0.09 0.05 0.96
CA ILE A 90 -1.13 -0.90 0.55
C ILE A 90 -2.43 -0.15 0.18
N ALA A 91 -2.84 0.83 0.97
CA ALA A 91 -4.02 1.64 0.67
C ALA A 91 -3.87 2.41 -0.66
N ALA A 92 -2.71 3.02 -0.92
CA ALA A 92 -2.46 3.75 -2.17
C ALA A 92 -2.49 2.86 -3.43
N LEU A 93 -2.24 1.55 -3.30
CA LEU A 93 -2.42 0.59 -4.40
C LEU A 93 -3.87 0.17 -4.59
N ILE A 94 -4.60 -0.03 -3.49
CA ILE A 94 -5.95 -0.57 -3.49
C ILE A 94 -6.99 0.48 -3.90
N MET A 95 -6.86 1.73 -3.42
CA MET A 95 -7.89 2.76 -3.63
C MET A 95 -8.22 3.03 -5.12
N PRO A 96 -7.24 3.09 -6.05
CA PRO A 96 -7.55 3.23 -7.47
C PRO A 96 -8.38 2.08 -8.03
N TYR A 97 -8.12 0.84 -7.59
CA TYR A 97 -8.89 -0.33 -8.01
C TYR A 97 -10.32 -0.30 -7.45
N LEU A 98 -10.48 0.05 -6.17
CA LEU A 98 -11.80 0.04 -5.53
C LEU A 98 -12.70 1.20 -5.93
N THR A 99 -12.12 2.37 -6.20
CA THR A 99 -12.88 3.63 -6.29
C THR A 99 -12.64 4.39 -7.58
N GLY A 100 -11.60 4.07 -8.34
CA GLY A 100 -11.12 4.89 -9.45
C GLY A 100 -10.43 6.19 -9.01
N LEU A 101 -10.32 6.46 -7.71
CA LEU A 101 -9.68 7.66 -7.15
C LEU A 101 -8.25 7.38 -6.70
N THR A 102 -7.43 8.43 -6.71
CA THR A 102 -6.00 8.35 -6.46
C THR A 102 -5.53 9.36 -5.43
N VAL A 103 -4.30 9.23 -4.92
CA VAL A 103 -3.73 10.22 -3.99
C VAL A 103 -3.43 11.53 -4.73
N ILE A 104 -4.10 12.60 -4.31
CA ILE A 104 -3.92 13.95 -4.87
C ILE A 104 -3.07 14.85 -3.97
N GLU A 105 -3.12 14.66 -2.65
CA GLU A 105 -2.29 15.38 -1.68
C GLU A 105 -2.31 14.70 -0.31
N ARG A 106 -1.29 14.98 0.51
CA ARG A 106 -1.25 14.58 1.93
C ARG A 106 -1.99 15.60 2.78
N SER A 107 -2.74 15.14 3.77
CA SER A 107 -3.49 16.00 4.67
C SER A 107 -2.57 16.82 5.58
N ILE A 108 -3.04 18.01 5.99
CA ILE A 108 -2.34 18.85 6.97
C ILE A 108 -2.78 18.44 8.38
N LYS A 109 -1.83 17.99 9.20
CA LYS A 109 -2.06 17.64 10.60
C LYS A 109 -2.59 18.85 11.40
N GLY A 110 -3.49 18.61 12.34
CA GLY A 110 -4.00 19.63 13.27
C GLY A 110 -5.32 20.30 12.84
N LYS A 111 -5.90 19.92 11.71
CA LYS A 111 -7.24 20.38 11.28
C LYS A 111 -8.39 19.45 11.71
N ASN A 112 -8.14 18.50 12.62
CA ASN A 112 -9.10 17.50 13.09
C ASN A 112 -9.79 16.67 11.98
N PHE A 113 -9.10 16.42 10.87
CA PHE A 113 -9.63 15.64 9.75
C PHE A 113 -9.69 14.13 10.00
N GLY A 114 -8.69 13.56 10.69
CA GLY A 114 -8.67 12.14 11.02
C GLY A 114 -8.30 11.19 9.85
N PHE A 115 -7.68 11.71 8.78
CA PHE A 115 -7.15 10.92 7.65
C PHE A 115 -5.85 11.52 7.13
N ASP A 116 -5.05 10.73 6.41
CA ASP A 116 -3.69 11.11 5.99
C ASP A 116 -3.57 11.57 4.54
N PHE A 117 -4.47 11.14 3.65
CA PHE A 117 -4.42 11.45 2.23
C PHE A 117 -5.78 11.86 1.70
N TRP A 118 -5.78 12.84 0.81
CA TRP A 118 -6.94 13.17 -0.01
C TRP A 118 -6.94 12.31 -1.26
N LEU A 119 -8.13 11.83 -1.63
CA LEU A 119 -8.37 11.10 -2.86
C LEU A 119 -9.21 11.93 -3.84
N GLY A 120 -8.91 11.87 -5.12
CA GLY A 120 -9.63 12.59 -6.17
C GLY A 120 -9.29 12.14 -7.58
#